data_AF-A0A850HSJ7-F1
#
_entry.id   AF-A0A850HSJ7-F1
#
_cell.length_a   1.000
_cell.length_b   1.000
_cell.length_c   1.000
_cell.angle_alpha   90.00
_cell.angle_beta   90.00
_cell.angle_gamma   90.00
#
_symmetry.space_group_name_H-M   'P 1'
#
loop_
_entity.id
_entity.type
_entity.pdbx_description
1 polymer ?
#
loop_
_entity_poly.entity_id
_entity_poly.type
_entity_poly.pdbx_seq_one_letter_code
_entity_poly.pdbx_strand_id
1 'polypeptide(L)'
;MAITKTRKPTAAPANLPLGLKAADLAYPKRPKKYDWRKPQPFDVLHTFTLYETERLGWIITTLHIRNPGSRHRSDAQARTYGVTAEGQVVRVGLGPHVKRTLTVYVTRARAEALQKLVDLHERGLADAGSIRDRISTRRAQPRLLAVRWPVLLRR
;
A
#
# COMPACT_ATOMS: atom_id res chain seq x y z
N MET A 1 -5.42 31.03 42.66
CA MET A 1 -4.60 30.53 41.54
C MET A 1 -5.44 29.55 40.73
N ALA A 2 -5.90 29.96 39.55
CA ALA A 2 -6.75 29.12 38.70
C ALA A 2 -5.89 28.35 37.69
N ILE A 3 -5.96 27.02 37.71
CA ILE A 3 -5.24 26.13 36.79
C ILE A 3 -6.01 26.12 35.47
N THR A 4 -5.52 26.86 34.49
CA THR A 4 -6.04 26.86 33.12
C THR A 4 -5.76 25.50 32.48
N LYS A 5 -6.81 24.68 32.35
CA LYS A 5 -6.76 23.44 31.55
C LYS A 5 -6.43 23.81 30.10
N THR A 6 -5.23 23.51 29.64
CA THR A 6 -4.84 23.57 28.23
C THR A 6 -5.73 22.62 27.44
N ARG A 7 -6.77 23.17 26.79
CA ARG A 7 -7.52 22.43 25.76
C ARG A 7 -6.55 22.11 24.63
N LYS A 8 -6.23 20.83 24.48
CA LYS A 8 -5.51 20.26 23.33
C LYS A 8 -6.17 20.80 22.06
N PRO A 9 -5.44 21.35 21.08
CA PRO A 9 -6.05 21.87 19.87
C PRO A 9 -6.74 20.72 19.14
N THR A 10 -8.07 20.74 19.13
CA THR A 10 -8.87 19.89 18.24
C THR A 10 -8.66 20.44 16.84
N ALA A 11 -7.59 19.99 16.18
CA ALA A 11 -7.41 20.23 14.76
C ALA A 11 -8.69 19.75 14.06
N ALA A 12 -9.37 20.67 13.38
CA ALA A 12 -10.43 20.31 12.43
C ALA A 12 -9.90 19.16 11.55
N PRO A 13 -10.71 18.13 11.23
CA PRO A 13 -10.23 16.99 10.48
C PRO A 13 -9.65 17.52 9.16
N ALA A 14 -8.34 17.38 9.00
CA ALA A 14 -7.68 17.63 7.73
C ALA A 14 -8.50 16.89 6.66
N ASN A 15 -8.95 17.61 5.63
CA ASN A 15 -9.70 17.02 4.53
C ASN A 15 -8.98 15.74 4.08
N LEU A 16 -9.58 14.59 4.39
CA LEU A 16 -9.00 13.32 4.07
C LEU A 16 -9.05 13.16 2.54
N PRO A 17 -8.00 12.58 1.95
CA PRO A 17 -7.88 12.52 0.51
C PRO A 17 -8.93 11.56 -0.08
N LEU A 18 -9.22 11.72 -1.37
CA LEU A 18 -9.94 10.72 -2.16
C LEU A 18 -11.35 10.36 -1.62
N GLY A 19 -12.02 11.31 -0.96
CA GLY A 19 -13.36 11.10 -0.41
C GLY A 19 -13.41 10.20 0.83
N LEU A 20 -12.26 9.93 1.45
CA LEU A 20 -12.19 9.18 2.70
C LEU A 20 -12.81 9.94 3.85
N LYS A 21 -13.42 9.19 4.77
CA LYS A 21 -13.93 9.69 6.04
C LYS A 21 -13.02 9.21 7.16
N ALA A 22 -13.00 9.94 8.27
CA ALA A 22 -12.20 9.55 9.44
C ALA A 22 -12.59 8.15 9.96
N ALA A 23 -13.87 7.79 9.81
CA ALA A 23 -14.37 6.46 10.13
C ALA A 23 -13.76 5.34 9.26
N ASP A 24 -13.37 5.64 8.02
CA ASP A 24 -12.76 4.66 7.10
C ASP A 24 -11.31 4.31 7.53
N LEU A 25 -10.70 5.11 8.41
CA LEU A 25 -9.33 4.93 8.91
C LEU A 25 -9.25 4.16 10.24
N ALA A 26 -10.39 3.92 10.87
CA ALA A 26 -10.49 3.22 12.14
C ALA A 26 -11.11 1.84 11.92
N TYR A 27 -10.54 0.80 12.53
CA TYR A 27 -11.17 -0.52 12.47
C TYR A 27 -12.56 -0.44 13.10
N PRO A 28 -13.62 -0.92 12.44
CA PRO A 28 -14.98 -0.71 12.89
C PRO A 28 -15.24 -1.47 14.19
N LYS A 29 -15.85 -0.78 15.17
CA LYS A 29 -16.24 -1.39 16.44
C LYS A 29 -17.50 -2.23 16.23
N ARG A 30 -17.44 -3.50 16.65
CA ARG A 30 -18.60 -4.39 16.62
C ARG A 30 -19.53 -4.08 17.79
N PRO A 31 -20.86 -4.00 17.59
CA PRO A 31 -21.81 -3.89 18.70
C PRO A 31 -21.81 -5.17 19.54
N LYS A 32 -22.19 -5.06 20.82
CA LYS A 32 -22.21 -6.22 21.75
C LYS A 32 -23.22 -7.31 21.35
N LYS A 33 -24.28 -6.94 20.64
CA LYS A 33 -25.29 -7.86 20.11
C LYS A 33 -25.48 -7.59 18.62
N TYR A 34 -25.23 -8.60 17.80
CA TYR A 34 -25.54 -8.61 16.37
C TYR A 34 -25.74 -10.05 15.89
N ASP A 35 -26.40 -10.20 14.75
CA ASP A 35 -26.56 -11.48 14.09
C ASP A 35 -25.31 -11.80 13.26
N TRP A 36 -24.43 -12.63 13.81
CA TRP A 36 -23.17 -13.02 13.16
C TRP A 36 -23.36 -13.86 11.89
N ARG A 37 -24.57 -14.40 11.65
CA ARG A 37 -24.87 -15.20 10.45
C ARG A 37 -25.22 -14.32 9.25
N LYS A 38 -25.54 -13.04 9.48
CA LYS A 38 -25.93 -12.11 8.43
C LYS A 38 -24.80 -11.13 8.14
N PRO A 39 -24.61 -10.72 6.86
CA PRO A 39 -23.67 -9.67 6.53
C PRO A 39 -24.02 -8.38 7.25
N GLN A 40 -23.03 -7.80 7.92
CA GLN A 40 -23.18 -6.59 8.72
C GLN A 40 -22.59 -5.38 7.99
N PRO A 41 -23.14 -4.17 8.21
CA PRO A 41 -22.61 -2.96 7.58
C PRO A 41 -21.16 -2.64 7.97
N PHE A 42 -20.73 -3.10 9.15
CA PHE A 42 -19.38 -2.93 9.69
C PHE A 42 -18.41 -4.05 9.31
N ASP A 43 -18.83 -5.03 8.50
CA ASP A 43 -17.93 -6.06 8.00
C ASP A 43 -16.90 -5.41 7.10
N VAL A 44 -15.61 -5.62 7.42
CA VAL A 44 -14.50 -5.14 6.60
C VAL A 44 -14.35 -6.10 5.43
N LEU A 45 -14.61 -5.62 4.23
CA LEU A 45 -14.47 -6.39 3.00
C LEU A 45 -13.03 -6.34 2.50
N HIS A 46 -12.41 -5.16 2.48
CA HIS A 46 -11.05 -4.95 2.00
C HIS A 46 -10.27 -4.05 2.94
N THR A 47 -8.94 -4.22 2.95
CA THR A 47 -8.02 -3.36 3.71
C THR A 47 -6.81 -3.07 2.84
N PHE A 48 -6.43 -1.80 2.75
CA PHE A 48 -5.22 -1.37 2.05
C PHE A 48 -4.59 -0.18 2.76
N THR A 49 -3.34 0.11 2.42
CA THR A 49 -2.59 1.21 3.00
C THR A 49 -2.37 2.30 1.95
N LEU A 50 -2.39 3.55 2.39
CA LEU A 50 -2.09 4.74 1.60
C LEU A 50 -0.84 5.41 2.14
N TYR A 51 0.03 5.84 1.22
CA TYR A 51 1.16 6.72 1.53
C TYR A 51 0.90 8.11 0.97
N GLU A 52 1.05 9.13 1.80
CA GLU A 52 1.19 10.51 1.36
C GLU A 52 2.67 10.77 1.08
N THR A 53 3.00 11.08 -0.17
CA THR A 53 4.38 11.38 -0.58
C THR A 53 4.53 12.85 -0.94
N GLU A 54 5.73 13.40 -0.77
CA GLU A 54 5.96 14.82 -1.06
C GLU A 54 5.79 15.19 -2.53
N ARG A 55 6.04 14.25 -3.45
CA ARG A 55 6.11 14.51 -4.90
C ARG A 55 4.96 13.92 -5.70
N LEU A 56 4.52 12.72 -5.35
CA LEU A 56 3.52 11.97 -6.12
C LEU A 56 2.13 12.01 -5.47
N GLY A 57 1.98 12.75 -4.37
CA GLY A 57 0.73 12.80 -3.62
C GLY A 57 0.39 11.46 -2.98
N TRP A 58 -0.89 11.10 -3.02
CA TRP A 58 -1.43 9.90 -2.38
C TRP A 58 -1.28 8.67 -3.27
N ILE A 59 -0.70 7.62 -2.68
CA ILE A 59 -0.39 6.36 -3.35
C ILE A 59 -1.04 5.23 -2.59
N ILE A 60 -1.80 4.41 -3.29
CA ILE A 60 -2.36 3.15 -2.80
C ILE A 60 -1.27 2.09 -2.87
N THR A 61 -0.82 1.58 -1.72
CA THR A 61 0.23 0.55 -1.68
C THR A 61 -0.36 -0.81 -2.00
N THR A 62 0.30 -1.59 -2.85
CA THR A 62 -0.21 -2.88 -3.31
C THR A 62 0.71 -4.04 -2.95
N LEU A 63 1.99 -3.98 -3.34
CA LEU A 63 2.95 -5.07 -3.09
C LEU A 63 4.18 -4.56 -2.35
N HIS A 64 4.40 -5.07 -1.14
CA HIS A 64 5.64 -4.87 -0.40
C HIS A 64 6.69 -5.88 -0.83
N ILE A 65 7.80 -5.41 -1.41
CA ILE A 65 8.91 -6.27 -1.86
C ILE A 65 9.78 -6.73 -0.69
N ARG A 66 9.82 -5.94 0.39
CA ARG A 66 10.50 -6.29 1.64
C ARG A 66 9.58 -6.03 2.80
N ASN A 67 9.54 -6.97 3.74
CA ASN A 67 8.65 -6.91 4.88
C ASN A 67 9.08 -5.78 5.83
N PRO A 68 8.24 -4.75 6.08
CA PRO A 68 8.57 -3.64 7.00
C PRO A 68 8.86 -4.10 8.44
N GLY A 69 8.39 -5.30 8.82
CA GLY A 69 8.63 -5.89 10.14
C GLY A 69 9.88 -6.79 10.26
N SER A 70 10.71 -6.89 9.21
CA SER A 70 11.91 -7.73 9.27
C SER A 70 12.98 -7.07 10.15
N ARG A 71 13.36 -7.71 11.26
CA ARG A 71 14.36 -7.26 12.26
C ARG A 71 15.76 -6.97 11.70
N HIS A 72 15.99 -7.21 10.40
CA HIS A 72 17.27 -6.97 9.76
C HIS A 72 17.16 -5.93 8.65
N ARG A 73 17.80 -4.78 8.94
CA ARG A 73 18.11 -3.60 8.11
C ARG A 73 17.03 -2.53 7.99
N SER A 74 17.50 -1.30 8.05
CA SER A 74 16.77 -0.04 8.08
C SER A 74 15.59 0.05 7.10
N ASP A 75 14.50 0.67 7.56
CA ASP A 75 13.29 0.98 6.79
C ASP A 75 13.59 1.65 5.43
N ALA A 76 14.73 2.36 5.34
CA ALA A 76 15.26 2.98 4.14
C ALA A 76 15.46 2.02 2.94
N GLN A 77 15.53 0.71 3.15
CA GLN A 77 15.69 -0.27 2.06
C GLN A 77 14.39 -0.97 1.64
N ALA A 78 13.28 -0.77 2.37
CA ALA A 78 12.00 -1.38 2.00
C ALA A 78 11.40 -0.65 0.80
N ARG A 79 11.00 -1.43 -0.21
CA ARG A 79 10.41 -0.96 -1.47
C ARG A 79 9.00 -1.51 -1.59
N THR A 80 8.09 -0.66 -1.98
CA THR A 80 6.67 -0.95 -2.12
C THR A 80 6.24 -0.51 -3.52
N TYR A 81 5.55 -1.38 -4.24
CA TYR A 81 4.78 -0.95 -5.41
C TYR A 81 3.46 -0.37 -4.94
N GLY A 82 3.01 0.65 -5.65
CA GLY A 82 1.70 1.23 -5.43
C GLY A 82 1.16 1.87 -6.68
N VAL A 83 -0.03 2.43 -6.57
CA VAL A 83 -0.75 3.09 -7.66
C VAL A 83 -1.15 4.48 -7.20
N THR A 84 -0.88 5.49 -8.02
CA THR A 84 -1.32 6.87 -7.74
C THR A 84 -2.84 7.00 -7.92
N ALA A 85 -3.43 8.11 -7.46
CA ALA A 85 -4.86 8.37 -7.66
C ALA A 85 -5.29 8.37 -9.15
N GLU A 86 -4.34 8.66 -10.05
CA GLU A 86 -4.52 8.66 -11.51
C GLU A 86 -4.35 7.27 -12.14
N GLY A 87 -4.00 6.24 -11.37
CA GLY A 87 -3.83 4.88 -11.88
C GLY A 87 -2.41 4.54 -12.37
N GLN A 88 -1.42 5.39 -12.11
CA GLN A 88 -0.04 5.11 -12.51
C GLN A 88 0.64 4.19 -11.51
N VAL A 89 1.25 3.11 -12.00
CA VAL A 89 2.03 2.18 -11.16
C VAL A 89 3.38 2.81 -10.85
N VAL A 90 3.65 2.96 -9.57
CA VAL A 90 4.86 3.61 -9.05
C VAL A 90 5.57 2.71 -8.05
N ARG A 91 6.89 2.94 -7.91
CA ARG A 91 7.71 2.25 -6.90
C ARG A 91 8.15 3.27 -5.85
N VAL A 92 7.76 3.04 -4.61
CA VAL A 92 7.96 3.94 -3.47
C VAL A 92 8.87 3.26 -2.44
N GLY A 93 9.82 3.99 -1.88
CA GLY A 93 10.62 3.52 -0.75
C GLY A 93 10.01 3.99 0.57
N LEU A 94 10.20 3.25 1.67
CA LEU A 94 9.85 3.70 3.02
C LEU A 94 10.90 4.70 3.57
N GLY A 95 11.07 5.82 2.86
CA GLY A 95 12.03 6.86 3.20
C GLY A 95 11.39 8.14 3.73
N PRO A 96 12.19 9.18 4.05
CA PRO A 96 11.73 10.45 4.62
C PRO A 96 10.70 11.21 3.78
N HIS A 97 10.56 10.84 2.49
CA HIS A 97 9.61 11.45 1.57
C HIS A 97 8.16 10.96 1.77
N VAL A 98 7.94 9.93 2.59
CA VAL A 98 6.60 9.49 3.00
C VAL A 98 6.20 10.28 4.24
N LYS A 99 5.26 11.21 4.08
CA LYS A 99 4.80 12.13 5.13
C LYS A 99 3.82 11.48 6.07
N ARG A 100 2.90 10.67 5.52
CA ARG A 100 1.83 10.01 6.28
C ARG A 100 1.54 8.64 5.72
N THR A 101 1.15 7.75 6.62
CA THR A 101 0.66 6.42 6.30
C THR A 101 -0.73 6.27 6.88
N LEU A 102 -1.70 5.92 6.05
CA LEU A 102 -3.08 5.67 6.48
C LEU A 102 -3.47 4.23 6.13
N THR A 103 -4.10 3.53 7.07
CA THR A 103 -4.74 2.25 6.78
C THR A 103 -6.22 2.50 6.56
N VAL A 104 -6.74 2.05 5.41
CA VAL A 104 -8.13 2.21 5.03
C VAL A 104 -8.84 0.87 5.18
N TYR A 105 -9.96 0.87 5.89
CA TYR A 105 -10.84 -0.26 6.07
C TYR A 105 -12.11 -0.05 5.25
N VAL A 106 -12.27 -0.80 4.17
CA VAL A 106 -13.46 -0.75 3.34
C VAL A 106 -14.53 -1.62 3.99
N THR A 107 -15.46 -0.97 4.69
CA THR A 107 -16.62 -1.64 5.28
C THR A 107 -17.70 -1.88 4.22
N ARG A 108 -18.57 -2.86 4.45
CA ARG A 108 -19.71 -3.14 3.57
C ARG A 108 -20.58 -1.90 3.32
N ALA A 109 -20.81 -1.07 4.34
CA ALA A 109 -21.55 0.19 4.21
C ALA A 109 -20.86 1.24 3.32
N ARG A 110 -19.54 1.15 3.13
CA ARG A 110 -18.74 2.08 2.34
C ARG A 110 -18.18 1.47 1.05
N ALA A 111 -18.53 0.22 0.75
CA ALA A 111 -18.00 -0.53 -0.39
C ALA A 111 -18.22 0.23 -1.71
N GLU A 112 -19.45 0.65 -1.98
CA GLU A 112 -19.79 1.38 -3.21
C GLU A 112 -19.04 2.71 -3.32
N ALA A 113 -19.01 3.50 -2.23
CA ALA A 113 -18.35 4.79 -2.21
C ALA A 113 -16.82 4.70 -2.37
N LEU A 114 -16.21 3.58 -1.99
CA LEU A 114 -14.77 3.35 -2.05
C LEU A 114 -14.37 2.38 -3.18
N GLN A 115 -15.32 1.94 -4.01
CA GLN A 115 -15.09 0.94 -5.05
C GLN A 115 -13.97 1.35 -5.99
N LYS A 116 -13.92 2.62 -6.40
CA LYS A 116 -12.84 3.14 -7.25
C LYS A 116 -11.45 2.92 -6.66
N LEU A 117 -11.29 3.06 -5.33
CA LEU A 117 -10.00 2.83 -4.66
C LEU A 117 -9.67 1.34 -4.57
N VAL A 118 -10.70 0.51 -4.38
CA VAL A 118 -10.57 -0.95 -4.45
C VAL A 118 -10.09 -1.38 -5.84
N ASP A 119 -10.73 -0.89 -6.90
CA ASP A 119 -10.36 -1.23 -8.28
C ASP A 119 -8.92 -0.81 -8.61
N LEU A 120 -8.50 0.38 -8.17
CA LEU A 120 -7.12 0.86 -8.31
C LEU A 120 -6.13 -0.03 -7.54
N HIS A 121 -6.49 -0.45 -6.33
CA HIS A 121 -5.68 -1.35 -5.52
C HIS A 121 -5.52 -2.72 -6.19
N GLU A 122 -6.62 -3.33 -6.66
CA GLU A 122 -6.60 -4.62 -7.35
C GLU A 122 -5.81 -4.58 -8.66
N ARG A 123 -6.03 -3.56 -9.48
CA ARG A 123 -5.24 -3.34 -10.70
C ARG A 123 -3.75 -3.22 -10.36
N GLY A 124 -3.42 -2.45 -9.34
CA GLY A 124 -2.05 -2.28 -8.89
C GLY A 124 -1.41 -3.55 -8.33
N LEU A 125 -2.19 -4.44 -7.73
CA LEU A 125 -1.73 -5.77 -7.32
C LEU A 125 -1.38 -6.63 -8.54
N ALA A 126 -2.26 -6.67 -9.54
CA ALA A 126 -2.03 -7.43 -10.78
C ALA A 126 -0.79 -6.92 -11.54
N ASP A 127 -0.66 -5.59 -11.66
CA ASP A 127 0.48 -4.98 -12.33
C ASP A 127 1.79 -5.20 -11.56
N ALA A 128 1.76 -5.06 -10.22
CA ALA A 128 2.94 -5.31 -9.39
C ALA A 128 3.38 -6.78 -9.44
N GLY A 129 2.43 -7.72 -9.47
CA GLY A 129 2.70 -9.15 -9.70
C GLY A 129 3.39 -9.39 -11.05
N SER A 130 2.82 -8.84 -12.12
CA SER A 130 3.39 -8.93 -13.48
C SER A 130 4.81 -8.35 -13.58
N ILE A 131 5.08 -7.23 -12.88
CA ILE A 131 6.42 -6.63 -12.81
C ILE A 131 7.39 -7.55 -12.05
N ARG A 132 6.96 -8.11 -10.90
CA ARG A 132 7.77 -9.03 -10.11
C ARG A 132 8.14 -10.28 -10.91
N ASP A 133 7.18 -10.86 -11.61
CA ASP A 133 7.41 -12.08 -12.39
C ASP A 133 8.40 -11.82 -13.53
N ARG A 134 8.24 -10.71 -14.26
CA ARG A 134 9.18 -10.29 -15.30
C ARG A 134 10.61 -10.13 -14.77
N ILE A 135 10.77 -9.57 -13.57
CA ILE A 135 12.09 -9.44 -12.92
C ILE A 135 12.64 -10.82 -12.55
N SER A 136 11.79 -11.71 -12.04
CA SER A 136 12.15 -13.09 -11.71
C SER A 136 12.65 -13.84 -12.95
N THR A 137 11.90 -13.79 -14.06
CA THR A 137 12.26 -14.43 -15.33
C THR A 137 13.59 -13.89 -15.88
N ARG A 138 13.81 -12.57 -15.85
CA ARG A 138 15.09 -11.97 -16.27
C ARG A 138 16.28 -12.40 -15.41
N ARG A 139 16.07 -12.64 -14.10
CA ARG A 139 17.11 -13.14 -13.20
C ARG A 139 17.37 -14.64 -13.36
N ALA A 140 16.33 -15.40 -13.70
CA ALA A 140 16.40 -16.84 -13.89
C ALA A 140 17.03 -17.22 -15.23
N GLN A 141 17.04 -16.34 -16.23
CA GLN A 141 17.81 -16.52 -17.47
C GLN A 141 19.30 -16.39 -17.16
N PRO A 142 20.09 -17.49 -17.14
CA PRO A 142 21.53 -17.39 -17.12
C PRO A 142 21.95 -16.75 -18.44
N ARG A 143 23.08 -16.04 -18.46
CA ARG A 143 23.73 -15.56 -19.69
C ARG A 143 24.08 -16.77 -20.59
N LEU A 144 23.13 -17.27 -21.38
CA LEU A 144 23.32 -18.33 -22.38
C LEU A 144 24.13 -17.88 -23.61
N LEU A 145 24.76 -16.70 -23.55
CA LEU A 145 25.63 -16.14 -24.59
C LEU A 145 27.07 -15.94 -24.09
N ALA A 146 27.61 -16.96 -23.43
CA ALA A 146 29.06 -17.14 -23.33
C ALA A 146 29.45 -18.43 -24.06
N VAL A 147 29.04 -18.56 -25.32
CA VAL A 147 29.65 -19.52 -26.25
C VAL A 147 31.03 -18.97 -26.60
N ARG A 148 32.02 -19.35 -25.80
CA ARG A 148 33.43 -19.12 -26.11
C ARG A 148 33.85 -20.22 -27.07
N TRP A 149 34.10 -19.84 -28.32
CA TRP A 149 34.57 -20.70 -29.41
C TRP A 149 35.76 -21.59 -28.97
N PRO A 150 35.84 -22.86 -29.43
CA PRO A 150 37.04 -23.66 -29.24
C PRO A 150 38.12 -23.14 -30.19
N VAL A 151 39.21 -22.59 -29.63
CA VAL A 151 40.43 -22.34 -30.40
C VAL A 151 41.05 -23.71 -30.71
N LEU A 152 40.87 -24.14 -31.96
CA LEU A 152 41.62 -25.23 -32.57
C LEU A 152 43.11 -24.91 -32.52
N LEU A 153 43.82 -25.52 -31.58
CA LEU A 153 45.28 -25.62 -31.60
C LEU A 153 45.67 -26.58 -32.72
N ARG A 154 46.05 -26.02 -33.88
CA ARG A 154 46.83 -26.72 -34.91
C ARG A 154 48.19 -27.08 -34.32
N ARG A 155 48.60 -28.33 -34.49
CA ARG A 155 49.99 -28.76 -34.55
C ARG A 155 50.32 -29.11 -35.98
#